data_AF-A0AAN5YW53-F1
#
_entry.id   AF-A0AAN5YW53-F1
#
_cell.length_a   1.000
_cell.length_b   1.000
_cell.length_c   1.000
_cell.angle_alpha   90.00
_cell.angle_beta   90.00
_cell.angle_gamma   90.00
#
_symmetry.space_group_name_H-M   'P 1'
#
loop_
_entity.id
_entity.type
_entity.pdbx_description
1 polymer ?
#
loop_
_entity_poly.entity_id
_entity_poly.type
_entity_poly.pdbx_seq_one_letter_code
_entity_poly.pdbx_strand_id
1 'polypeptide(L)'
;MILPITLFLYLCVLFIQSGAIALAQVPQDVLSPQRPFPQESTVPGISSEEWPLTPPGLIGETGDSIRSTLRNLLDALKVMQEEYFELWQGKWPTAIDWTAAVLGTHVSATLSSLTSTVGDVLLSTLSTDTEDDEGESQSAIQSSLAFENFINHFFGQSAAFYYGEDAISLRGQAYDDMLWVVLEWLENIKFQVLHSELHYDRSNASTKHRWHGVQFQIPAAHRARLFHELASSGWDRSLCGGGMIWSPYLGPYKNAITNELYISASIGMYLYHPGDAISSPFASAPATSEFASDGYPHNPAHLQAAIEGYEWLKSSNMIGIGGLYADGFHISGWRSETQPGTRRCDVLNPMVYTYNQGVILSGLRGLWLASASQDYLQDGHDLVRKVIRATGWPNKGDREWAGLGRGGVLEDACDSSGSCSQDGQTFKGIFFHHLTEFCRPIYPQEERFLAAANRTSEGEDDDWEHVYKWHFARCRDYRPWIEHNANAALLTRNDDGKFGTWWGRRYRVLDDAILDQSPLPPGAVDYKNYGNRGEEWSREQTGALRGRPSWTASSAEKVESSDQRRGSRETWIWTNRPALAEVRSMDYNDRGRGRTVETQSGGIAVLRALYQWKTTASLS
;
A
#
# COMPACT_ATOMS: atom_id res chain seq x y z
N MET A 1 -30.81 -48.15 -40.25
CA MET A 1 -31.14 -47.26 -39.11
C MET A 1 -29.84 -46.60 -38.70
N ILE A 2 -29.73 -45.31 -38.95
CA ILE A 2 -28.49 -44.51 -38.89
C ILE A 2 -28.46 -43.74 -37.57
N LEU A 3 -27.27 -43.69 -36.96
CA LEU A 3 -26.76 -42.99 -35.76
C LEU A 3 -26.19 -44.01 -34.74
N PRO A 4 -25.00 -43.81 -34.12
CA PRO A 4 -24.29 -42.54 -33.91
C PRO A 4 -22.76 -42.62 -34.17
N ILE A 5 -22.26 -41.94 -35.21
CA ILE A 5 -20.79 -41.75 -35.41
C ILE A 5 -20.42 -40.27 -35.44
N THR A 6 -21.39 -39.37 -35.62
CA THR A 6 -21.17 -37.94 -35.74
C THR A 6 -20.96 -37.20 -34.41
N LEU A 7 -21.35 -37.76 -33.26
CA LEU A 7 -21.18 -37.08 -31.96
C LEU A 7 -19.76 -37.25 -31.38
N PHE A 8 -19.08 -38.36 -31.70
CA PHE A 8 -17.71 -38.61 -31.19
C PHE A 8 -16.65 -37.80 -31.95
N LEU A 9 -16.86 -37.57 -33.25
CA LEU A 9 -15.97 -36.76 -34.08
C LEU A 9 -16.02 -35.26 -33.72
N TYR A 10 -17.16 -34.74 -33.25
CA TYR A 10 -17.24 -33.34 -32.80
C TYR A 10 -16.53 -33.09 -31.46
N LEU A 11 -16.47 -34.09 -30.57
CA LEU A 11 -15.74 -33.99 -29.30
C LEU A 11 -14.22 -34.12 -29.47
N CYS A 12 -13.74 -34.91 -30.43
CA CYS A 12 -12.30 -34.99 -30.72
C CYS A 12 -11.74 -33.76 -31.43
N VAL A 13 -12.53 -33.05 -32.25
CA VAL A 13 -12.07 -31.83 -32.94
C VAL A 13 -12.00 -30.62 -31.98
N LEU A 14 -12.81 -30.59 -30.93
CA LEU A 14 -12.74 -29.54 -29.90
C LEU A 14 -11.56 -29.70 -28.93
N PHE A 15 -10.93 -30.87 -28.85
CA PHE A 15 -9.73 -31.10 -28.04
C PHE A 15 -8.40 -30.88 -28.79
N ILE A 16 -8.44 -30.62 -30.10
CA ILE A 16 -7.23 -30.41 -30.93
C ILE A 16 -6.98 -28.92 -31.22
N GLN A 17 -7.88 -28.01 -30.82
CA GLN A 17 -7.71 -26.55 -31.03
C GLN A 17 -7.35 -25.72 -29.78
N SER A 18 -7.06 -26.34 -28.65
CA SER A 18 -6.44 -25.69 -27.48
C SER A 18 -4.97 -26.11 -27.28
N GLY A 19 -4.24 -26.27 -28.38
CA GLY A 19 -2.77 -26.32 -28.37
C GLY A 19 -2.20 -24.90 -28.29
N ALA A 20 -2.40 -24.22 -27.17
CA ALA A 20 -1.61 -23.03 -26.87
C ALA A 20 -0.17 -23.47 -26.58
N ILE A 21 0.74 -22.84 -27.30
CA ILE A 21 2.16 -23.13 -27.36
C ILE A 21 2.78 -22.95 -25.96
N ALA A 22 2.98 -24.05 -25.25
CA ALA A 22 3.87 -24.13 -24.11
C ALA A 22 5.31 -24.11 -24.63
N LEU A 23 5.90 -22.92 -24.76
CA LEU A 23 7.35 -22.80 -24.89
C LEU A 23 7.96 -22.99 -23.50
N ALA A 24 8.38 -24.22 -23.25
CA ALA A 24 9.30 -24.54 -22.17
C ALA A 24 10.54 -23.62 -22.27
N GLN A 25 10.76 -22.78 -21.27
CA GLN A 25 12.01 -22.05 -21.13
C GLN A 25 13.13 -23.02 -20.76
N VAL A 26 14.18 -23.00 -21.57
CA VAL A 26 15.42 -23.74 -21.37
C VAL A 26 16.24 -23.03 -20.30
N PRO A 27 16.79 -23.71 -19.29
CA PRO A 27 17.69 -23.10 -18.31
C PRO A 27 19.00 -22.73 -19.02
N GLN A 28 19.34 -21.43 -19.04
CA GLN A 28 20.63 -20.97 -19.51
C GLN A 28 21.55 -20.72 -18.32
N ASP A 29 22.39 -21.72 -18.02
CA ASP A 29 23.69 -21.52 -17.39
C ASP A 29 24.58 -20.67 -18.31
N VAL A 30 24.94 -19.45 -17.92
CA VAL A 30 26.21 -18.82 -18.35
C VAL A 30 26.74 -17.91 -17.24
N LEU A 31 27.72 -18.43 -16.51
CA LEU A 31 28.73 -17.67 -15.76
C LEU A 31 29.45 -16.67 -16.67
N SER A 32 29.59 -15.40 -16.24
CA SER A 32 30.75 -14.55 -16.59
C SER A 32 30.77 -13.18 -15.88
N PRO A 33 31.95 -12.53 -15.74
CA PRO A 33 32.37 -11.84 -14.53
C PRO A 33 32.10 -10.33 -14.50
N GLN A 34 32.03 -9.82 -13.27
CA GLN A 34 32.02 -8.39 -12.91
C GLN A 34 33.08 -7.59 -13.69
N ARG A 35 32.66 -6.47 -14.27
CA ARG A 35 33.57 -5.40 -14.71
C ARG A 35 33.30 -4.13 -13.89
N PRO A 36 34.34 -3.32 -13.61
CA PRO A 36 34.24 -2.21 -12.67
C PRO A 36 33.49 -1.01 -13.25
N PHE A 37 32.75 -0.32 -12.37
CA PHE A 37 32.03 0.91 -12.62
C PHE A 37 32.95 2.05 -13.13
N PRO A 38 32.53 2.86 -14.13
CA PRO A 38 33.21 4.12 -14.46
C PRO A 38 32.80 5.22 -13.46
N GLN A 39 33.80 5.92 -12.93
CA GLN A 39 33.65 7.08 -12.05
C GLN A 39 32.81 8.20 -12.67
N GLU A 40 31.91 8.76 -11.86
CA GLU A 40 31.11 9.94 -12.16
C GLU A 40 31.98 11.19 -12.40
N SER A 41 31.66 11.92 -13.46
CA SER A 41 32.10 13.29 -13.70
C SER A 41 31.18 14.28 -12.99
N THR A 42 31.79 15.08 -12.11
CA THR A 42 31.19 16.13 -11.28
C THR A 42 30.58 17.29 -12.09
N VAL A 43 29.36 17.69 -11.74
CA VAL A 43 28.77 19.00 -12.07
C VAL A 43 28.52 19.77 -10.76
N PRO A 44 28.89 21.06 -10.63
CA PRO A 44 28.88 21.75 -9.35
C PRO A 44 27.56 22.49 -9.08
N GLY A 45 27.10 22.45 -7.83
CA GLY A 45 26.27 23.51 -7.23
C GLY A 45 24.83 23.14 -6.90
N ILE A 46 24.63 22.27 -5.90
CA ILE A 46 23.40 22.27 -5.10
C ILE A 46 23.86 22.43 -3.65
N SER A 47 23.50 23.55 -3.02
CA SER A 47 23.74 23.75 -1.60
C SER A 47 22.91 22.72 -0.82
N SER A 48 23.60 21.80 -0.15
CA SER A 48 23.04 20.98 0.91
C SER A 48 22.71 21.90 2.09
N GLU A 49 21.51 22.49 2.10
CA GLU A 49 20.97 23.03 3.34
C GLU A 49 20.75 21.86 4.30
N GLU A 50 21.63 21.76 5.29
CA GLU A 50 21.54 20.82 6.39
C GLU A 50 20.17 20.92 7.04
N TRP A 51 19.48 19.79 7.09
CA TRP A 51 18.36 19.56 7.99
C TRP A 51 18.76 20.03 9.39
N PRO A 52 17.93 20.76 10.15
CA PRO A 52 18.27 21.11 11.51
C PRO A 52 18.45 19.82 12.34
N LEU A 53 19.70 19.40 12.50
CA LEU A 53 20.14 18.30 13.34
C LEU A 53 20.14 18.77 14.79
N THR A 54 18.95 18.87 15.36
CA THR A 54 18.81 18.67 16.80
C THR A 54 17.82 17.54 16.97
N PRO A 55 18.28 16.34 17.38
CA PRO A 55 17.36 15.30 17.83
C PRO A 55 16.44 15.95 18.86
N PRO A 56 15.11 15.78 18.77
CA PRO A 56 14.29 15.97 19.95
C PRO A 56 14.95 15.11 21.04
N GLY A 57 15.37 15.72 22.16
CA GLY A 57 15.87 14.93 23.29
C GLY A 57 14.84 13.86 23.64
N LEU A 58 15.27 12.69 24.12
CA LEU A 58 14.42 11.56 24.51
C LEU A 58 13.15 12.10 25.21
N ILE A 59 12.05 12.20 24.47
CA ILE A 59 10.76 12.55 25.06
C ILE A 59 10.27 11.23 25.61
N GLY A 60 10.50 11.01 26.91
CA GLY A 60 9.91 9.87 27.60
C GLY A 60 8.41 9.86 27.32
N GLU A 61 7.97 8.90 26.53
CA GLU A 61 6.56 8.75 26.21
C GLU A 61 5.81 8.37 27.49
N THR A 62 4.72 9.08 27.79
CA THR A 62 3.96 8.79 29.00
C THR A 62 3.04 7.60 28.76
N GLY A 63 2.87 6.75 29.78
CA GLY A 63 1.94 5.63 29.70
C GLY A 63 0.51 6.05 29.29
N ASP A 64 0.09 7.25 29.69
CA ASP A 64 -1.21 7.83 29.33
C ASP A 64 -1.32 8.18 27.84
N SER A 65 -0.25 8.71 27.23
CA SER A 65 -0.20 9.02 25.80
C SER A 65 -0.23 7.76 24.94
N ILE A 66 0.49 6.71 25.37
CA ILE A 66 0.42 5.38 24.75
C ILE A 66 -1.00 4.83 24.86
N ARG A 67 -1.59 4.88 26.06
CA ARG A 67 -2.96 4.39 26.33
C ARG A 67 -4.01 5.12 25.50
N SER A 68 -3.88 6.45 25.37
CA SER A 68 -4.78 7.25 24.53
C SER A 68 -4.68 6.87 23.05
N THR A 69 -3.46 6.70 22.55
CA THR A 69 -3.22 6.27 21.16
C THR A 69 -3.78 4.87 20.91
N LEU A 70 -3.54 3.94 21.84
CA LEU A 70 -4.08 2.59 21.80
C LEU A 70 -5.60 2.60 21.77
N ARG A 71 -6.28 3.32 22.69
CA ARG A 71 -7.75 3.43 22.70
C ARG A 71 -8.29 3.91 21.35
N ASN A 72 -7.70 4.98 20.80
CA ASN A 72 -8.11 5.49 19.49
C ASN A 72 -7.93 4.45 18.36
N LEU A 73 -6.84 3.68 18.37
CA LEU A 73 -6.61 2.61 17.41
C LEU A 73 -7.63 1.47 17.56
N LEU A 74 -7.90 1.04 18.80
CA LEU A 74 -8.87 -0.01 19.09
C LEU A 74 -10.29 0.41 18.71
N ASP A 75 -10.68 1.65 19.00
CA ASP A 75 -11.98 2.20 18.63
C ASP A 75 -12.11 2.28 17.09
N ALA A 76 -11.06 2.70 16.39
CA ALA A 76 -11.05 2.74 14.93
C ALA A 76 -11.18 1.34 14.31
N LEU A 77 -10.46 0.35 14.86
CA LEU A 77 -10.53 -1.05 14.43
C LEU A 77 -11.93 -1.64 14.67
N LYS A 78 -12.51 -1.40 15.86
CA LYS A 78 -13.88 -1.82 16.19
C LYS A 78 -14.89 -1.24 15.22
N VAL A 79 -14.84 0.06 14.94
CA VAL A 79 -15.73 0.68 13.94
C VAL A 79 -15.57 0.01 12.57
N MET A 80 -14.34 -0.26 12.12
CA MET A 80 -14.14 -0.95 10.83
C MET A 80 -14.76 -2.35 10.80
N GLN A 81 -14.73 -3.06 11.91
CA GLN A 81 -15.10 -4.47 11.99
C GLN A 81 -16.52 -4.74 12.49
N GLU A 82 -17.15 -3.78 13.15
CA GLU A 82 -18.52 -3.87 13.65
C GLU A 82 -19.49 -3.16 12.70
N GLU A 83 -19.09 -2.04 12.07
CA GLU A 83 -19.98 -1.22 11.24
C GLU A 83 -19.85 -1.49 9.73
N TYR A 84 -18.69 -1.99 9.27
CA TYR A 84 -18.44 -2.21 7.85
C TYR A 84 -18.25 -3.68 7.45
N PHE A 85 -17.93 -4.57 8.40
CA PHE A 85 -17.70 -5.99 8.12
C PHE A 85 -18.92 -6.83 8.44
N GLU A 86 -19.40 -7.59 7.45
CA GLU A 86 -20.53 -8.51 7.62
C GLU A 86 -20.02 -9.93 7.86
N LEU A 87 -20.03 -10.37 9.13
CA LEU A 87 -19.46 -11.67 9.53
C LEU A 87 -20.05 -12.86 8.76
N TRP A 88 -21.36 -12.84 8.47
CA TRP A 88 -22.03 -13.93 7.76
C TRP A 88 -21.67 -14.00 6.28
N GLN A 89 -21.23 -12.88 5.68
CA GLN A 89 -20.66 -12.85 4.33
C GLN A 89 -19.14 -13.09 4.36
N GLY A 90 -18.50 -12.86 5.51
CA GLY A 90 -17.06 -12.82 5.65
C GLY A 90 -16.43 -11.73 4.79
N LYS A 91 -17.02 -10.53 4.70
CA LYS A 91 -16.42 -9.44 3.90
C LYS A 91 -16.90 -8.06 4.32
N TRP A 92 -16.20 -7.04 3.84
CA TRP A 92 -16.66 -5.64 3.82
C TRP A 92 -17.49 -5.41 2.55
N PRO A 93 -18.85 -5.39 2.60
CA PRO A 93 -19.66 -5.41 1.39
C PRO A 93 -19.58 -4.13 0.55
N THR A 94 -19.10 -3.04 1.16
CA THR A 94 -18.96 -1.73 0.50
C THR A 94 -17.57 -1.52 -0.10
N ALA A 95 -16.60 -2.38 0.22
CA ALA A 95 -15.28 -2.39 -0.40
C ALA A 95 -15.35 -2.99 -1.81
N ILE A 96 -14.39 -2.63 -2.66
CA ILE A 96 -14.13 -3.33 -3.92
C ILE A 96 -13.02 -4.35 -3.71
N ASP A 97 -12.87 -5.30 -4.64
CA ASP A 97 -12.08 -6.51 -4.42
C ASP A 97 -10.65 -6.23 -3.93
N TRP A 98 -9.89 -5.37 -4.62
CA TRP A 98 -8.52 -5.05 -4.21
C TRP A 98 -8.45 -4.18 -2.95
N THR A 99 -9.41 -3.26 -2.73
CA THR A 99 -9.42 -2.47 -1.49
C THR A 99 -9.72 -3.37 -0.29
N ALA A 100 -10.57 -4.39 -0.45
CA ALA A 100 -10.82 -5.38 0.58
C ALA A 100 -9.55 -6.16 0.99
N ALA A 101 -8.68 -6.51 0.04
CA ALA A 101 -7.38 -7.10 0.36
C ALA A 101 -6.48 -6.16 1.18
N VAL A 102 -6.50 -4.85 0.87
CA VAL A 102 -5.82 -3.82 1.68
C VAL A 102 -6.42 -3.71 3.08
N LEU A 103 -7.75 -3.80 3.22
CA LEU A 103 -8.41 -3.83 4.54
C LEU A 103 -7.93 -5.03 5.35
N GLY A 104 -7.90 -6.24 4.78
CA GLY A 104 -7.39 -7.45 5.40
C GLY A 104 -5.91 -7.34 5.83
N THR A 105 -5.11 -6.68 4.99
CA THR A 105 -3.71 -6.33 5.30
C THR A 105 -3.65 -5.45 6.55
N HIS A 106 -4.42 -4.37 6.60
CA HIS A 106 -4.41 -3.45 7.73
C HIS A 106 -4.91 -4.09 9.04
N VAL A 107 -5.89 -5.00 8.98
CA VAL A 107 -6.32 -5.79 10.16
C VAL A 107 -5.16 -6.64 10.66
N SER A 108 -4.59 -7.49 9.79
CA SER A 108 -3.50 -8.40 10.15
C SER A 108 -2.30 -7.63 10.71
N ALA A 109 -1.92 -6.53 10.07
CA ALA A 109 -0.80 -5.69 10.49
C ALA A 109 -1.05 -4.97 11.84
N THR A 110 -2.32 -4.60 12.11
CA THR A 110 -2.73 -4.05 13.41
C THR A 110 -2.63 -5.11 14.49
N LEU A 111 -3.08 -6.34 14.23
CA LEU A 111 -2.91 -7.45 15.16
C LEU A 111 -1.44 -7.79 15.42
N SER A 112 -0.59 -7.77 14.38
CA SER A 112 0.88 -7.86 14.52
C SER A 112 1.44 -6.78 15.45
N SER A 113 0.90 -5.57 15.37
CA SER A 113 1.33 -4.47 16.23
C SER A 113 0.95 -4.72 17.69
N LEU A 114 -0.33 -5.02 17.94
CA LEU A 114 -0.85 -5.28 19.28
C LEU A 114 -0.20 -6.50 19.95
N THR A 115 0.08 -7.56 19.19
CA THR A 115 0.74 -8.76 19.74
C THR A 115 2.22 -8.55 20.04
N SER A 116 2.89 -7.64 19.31
CA SER A 116 4.31 -7.33 19.52
C SER A 116 4.56 -6.40 20.70
N THR A 117 3.56 -5.62 21.11
CA THR A 117 3.68 -4.57 22.13
C THR A 117 3.05 -4.97 23.47
N VAL A 118 2.96 -6.27 23.76
CA VAL A 118 2.38 -6.78 25.02
C VAL A 118 3.24 -6.35 26.22
N GLY A 119 2.87 -5.21 26.79
CA GLY A 119 3.25 -4.74 28.11
C GLY A 119 2.00 -4.40 28.93
N ASP A 120 2.20 -4.08 30.21
CA ASP A 120 1.14 -3.76 31.20
C ASP A 120 0.09 -2.75 30.70
N VAL A 121 0.41 -1.91 29.70
CA VAL A 121 -0.49 -0.91 29.12
C VAL A 121 -1.64 -1.52 28.29
N LEU A 122 -1.37 -2.53 27.44
CA LEU A 122 -2.44 -3.17 26.65
C LEU A 122 -3.36 -3.98 27.57
N LEU A 123 -2.76 -4.76 28.46
CA LEU A 123 -3.47 -5.57 29.45
C LEU A 123 -4.32 -4.68 30.37
N SER A 124 -3.79 -3.59 30.92
CA SER A 124 -4.56 -2.66 31.75
C SER A 124 -5.65 -1.89 30.99
N THR A 125 -5.54 -1.73 29.66
CA THR A 125 -6.58 -1.07 28.85
C THR A 125 -7.74 -2.01 28.54
N LEU A 126 -7.47 -3.32 28.42
CA LEU A 126 -8.50 -4.33 28.18
C LEU A 126 -9.25 -4.76 29.46
N SER A 127 -8.66 -4.52 30.64
CA SER A 127 -9.17 -4.97 31.94
C SER A 127 -9.95 -3.91 32.74
N THR A 128 -10.36 -2.78 32.15
CA THR A 128 -10.91 -1.62 32.90
C THR A 128 -12.30 -1.80 33.55
N ASP A 129 -12.89 -2.99 33.55
CA ASP A 129 -14.28 -3.20 33.98
C ASP A 129 -14.46 -4.00 35.29
N THR A 130 -13.40 -4.33 36.03
CA THR A 130 -13.53 -5.01 37.34
C THR A 130 -12.85 -4.25 38.46
N GLU A 131 -13.62 -3.49 39.24
CA GLU A 131 -13.26 -2.94 40.56
C GLU A 131 -13.27 -4.02 41.66
N ASP A 132 -12.87 -5.26 41.36
CA ASP A 132 -12.93 -6.34 42.34
C ASP A 132 -11.55 -6.65 42.93
N ASP A 133 -11.55 -6.71 44.26
CA ASP A 133 -10.47 -6.88 45.23
C ASP A 133 -9.85 -8.30 45.16
N GLU A 134 -9.53 -8.80 43.96
CA GLU A 134 -8.95 -10.13 43.72
C GLU A 134 -7.43 -10.07 43.49
N GLY A 135 -6.70 -11.03 44.07
CA GLY A 135 -5.24 -11.01 44.14
C GLY A 135 -4.52 -10.96 42.78
N GLU A 136 -3.29 -10.40 42.79
CA GLU A 136 -2.47 -10.07 41.60
C GLU A 136 -2.36 -11.20 40.55
N SER A 137 -2.29 -12.47 40.97
CA SER A 137 -2.19 -13.63 40.07
C SER A 137 -3.47 -13.88 39.26
N GLN A 138 -4.64 -13.63 39.84
CA GLN A 138 -5.94 -13.85 39.20
C GLN A 138 -6.24 -12.76 38.16
N SER A 139 -5.85 -11.52 38.47
CA SER A 139 -5.90 -10.37 37.55
C SER A 139 -5.01 -10.56 36.31
N ALA A 140 -3.82 -11.16 36.47
CA ALA A 140 -2.92 -11.45 35.35
C ALA A 140 -3.49 -12.51 34.38
N ILE A 141 -4.11 -13.57 34.91
CA ILE A 141 -4.76 -14.61 34.10
C ILE A 141 -5.95 -14.02 33.33
N GLN A 142 -6.79 -13.23 33.99
CA GLN A 142 -7.94 -12.59 33.36
C GLN A 142 -7.52 -11.63 32.25
N SER A 143 -6.46 -10.85 32.47
CA SER A 143 -5.93 -9.92 31.46
C SER A 143 -5.35 -10.66 30.25
N SER A 144 -4.67 -11.78 30.47
CA SER A 144 -4.17 -12.65 29.39
C SER A 144 -5.32 -13.26 28.57
N LEU A 145 -6.37 -13.76 29.23
CA LEU A 145 -7.57 -14.27 28.56
C LEU A 145 -8.30 -13.18 27.75
N ALA A 146 -8.40 -11.96 28.29
CA ALA A 146 -9.01 -10.83 27.59
C ALA A 146 -8.21 -10.45 26.34
N PHE A 147 -6.88 -10.41 26.44
CA PHE A 147 -5.99 -10.17 25.30
C PHE A 147 -6.14 -11.26 24.22
N GLU A 148 -6.10 -12.54 24.60
CA GLU A 148 -6.28 -13.63 23.65
C GLU A 148 -7.67 -13.61 23.00
N ASN A 149 -8.73 -13.37 23.78
CA ASN A 149 -10.08 -13.25 23.22
C ASN A 149 -10.19 -12.08 22.22
N PHE A 150 -9.54 -10.96 22.52
CA PHE A 150 -9.49 -9.81 21.62
C PHE A 150 -8.78 -10.17 20.31
N ILE A 151 -7.57 -10.75 20.38
CA ILE A 151 -6.81 -11.16 19.19
C ILE A 151 -7.60 -12.16 18.35
N ASN A 152 -8.19 -13.17 19.01
CA ASN A 152 -8.96 -14.22 18.36
C ASN A 152 -10.25 -13.70 17.72
N HIS A 153 -10.88 -12.65 18.28
CA HIS A 153 -12.08 -12.04 17.70
C HIS A 153 -11.81 -11.48 16.30
N PHE A 154 -10.79 -10.63 16.15
CA PHE A 154 -10.44 -10.01 14.88
C PHE A 154 -9.76 -10.99 13.91
N PHE A 155 -8.97 -11.93 14.44
CA PHE A 155 -8.44 -13.01 13.62
C PHE A 155 -9.56 -13.90 13.06
N GLY A 156 -10.60 -14.18 13.84
CA GLY A 156 -11.78 -14.93 13.38
C GLY A 156 -12.48 -14.25 12.19
N GLN A 157 -12.57 -12.92 12.20
CA GLN A 157 -13.08 -12.14 11.06
C GLN A 157 -12.15 -12.20 9.85
N SER A 158 -10.83 -12.13 10.05
CA SER A 158 -9.83 -12.31 8.98
C SER A 158 -9.90 -13.72 8.37
N ALA A 159 -10.10 -14.75 9.20
CA ALA A 159 -10.30 -16.11 8.75
C ALA A 159 -11.62 -16.30 8.00
N ALA A 160 -12.69 -15.61 8.39
CA ALA A 160 -13.92 -15.55 7.62
C ALA A 160 -13.71 -14.85 6.27
N PHE A 161 -12.89 -13.80 6.24
CA PHE A 161 -12.55 -13.07 5.01
C PHE A 161 -11.90 -13.95 3.94
N TYR A 162 -11.06 -14.90 4.32
CA TYR A 162 -10.50 -15.88 3.38
C TYR A 162 -11.56 -16.57 2.50
N TYR A 163 -12.76 -16.81 3.05
CA TYR A 163 -13.87 -17.43 2.33
C TYR A 163 -14.81 -16.43 1.65
N GLY A 164 -14.90 -15.19 2.16
CA GLY A 164 -15.75 -14.15 1.59
C GLY A 164 -15.08 -13.27 0.54
N GLU A 165 -13.75 -13.30 0.45
CA GLU A 165 -12.96 -12.64 -0.60
C GLU A 165 -13.37 -13.16 -1.99
N ASP A 166 -13.58 -12.26 -2.96
CA ASP A 166 -13.89 -12.64 -4.34
C ASP A 166 -12.63 -13.07 -5.11
N ALA A 167 -11.95 -14.08 -4.56
CA ALA A 167 -10.71 -14.64 -5.09
C ALA A 167 -10.90 -15.34 -6.45
N ILE A 168 -12.12 -15.45 -6.99
CA ILE A 168 -12.37 -15.92 -8.34
C ILE A 168 -12.37 -14.73 -9.31
N SER A 169 -13.12 -13.67 -9.01
CA SER A 169 -13.14 -12.42 -9.78
C SER A 169 -11.73 -11.83 -9.90
N LEU A 170 -10.99 -11.74 -8.79
CA LEU A 170 -9.65 -11.17 -8.71
C LEU A 170 -8.63 -11.83 -9.67
N ARG A 171 -8.82 -13.10 -10.05
CA ARG A 171 -7.92 -13.81 -11.00
C ARG A 171 -8.02 -13.27 -12.43
N GLY A 172 -9.08 -12.53 -12.74
CA GLY A 172 -9.30 -11.92 -14.04
C GLY A 172 -9.18 -10.39 -14.02
N GLN A 173 -8.58 -9.80 -12.98
CA GLN A 173 -8.41 -8.36 -12.84
C GLN A 173 -7.02 -7.90 -13.30
N ALA A 174 -6.64 -6.64 -13.04
CA ALA A 174 -5.33 -6.15 -13.40
C ALA A 174 -4.26 -6.73 -12.45
N TYR A 175 -3.00 -6.59 -12.84
CA TYR A 175 -1.91 -7.24 -12.12
C TYR A 175 -1.66 -6.58 -10.75
N ASP A 176 -1.94 -5.29 -10.59
CA ASP A 176 -1.96 -4.65 -9.27
C ASP A 176 -3.04 -5.25 -8.36
N ASP A 177 -4.27 -5.44 -8.84
CA ASP A 177 -5.35 -6.06 -8.07
C ASP A 177 -4.94 -7.44 -7.52
N MET A 178 -4.29 -8.25 -8.35
CA MET A 178 -3.77 -9.56 -7.95
C MET A 178 -2.67 -9.47 -6.90
N LEU A 179 -1.76 -8.49 -7.01
CA LEU A 179 -0.62 -8.37 -6.11
C LEU A 179 -1.02 -7.84 -4.72
N TRP A 180 -2.12 -7.08 -4.61
CA TRP A 180 -2.69 -6.71 -3.31
C TRP A 180 -3.06 -7.95 -2.48
N VAL A 181 -3.65 -8.96 -3.13
CA VAL A 181 -3.98 -10.25 -2.49
C VAL A 181 -2.72 -10.96 -1.99
N VAL A 182 -1.61 -10.89 -2.74
CA VAL A 182 -0.34 -11.48 -2.31
C VAL A 182 0.15 -10.83 -1.02
N LEU A 183 0.17 -9.50 -0.96
CA LEU A 183 0.60 -8.77 0.24
C LEU A 183 -0.30 -9.02 1.44
N GLU A 184 -1.61 -9.10 1.23
CA GLU A 184 -2.58 -9.42 2.28
C GLU A 184 -2.25 -10.74 2.98
N TRP A 185 -2.17 -11.82 2.19
CA TRP A 185 -2.00 -13.15 2.77
C TRP A 185 -0.60 -13.36 3.33
N LEU A 186 0.42 -12.66 2.81
CA LEU A 186 1.74 -12.61 3.43
C LEU A 186 1.73 -11.86 4.77
N GLU A 187 1.03 -10.73 4.88
CA GLU A 187 0.88 -10.02 6.16
C GLU A 187 0.11 -10.86 7.19
N ASN A 188 -0.91 -11.60 6.73
CA ASN A 188 -1.64 -12.55 7.56
C ASN A 188 -0.74 -13.69 8.08
N ILE A 189 0.14 -14.24 7.23
CA ILE A 189 1.13 -15.25 7.63
C ILE A 189 2.12 -14.67 8.65
N LYS A 190 2.65 -13.46 8.40
CA LYS A 190 3.55 -12.77 9.32
C LYS A 190 2.92 -12.64 10.71
N PHE A 191 1.66 -12.25 10.78
CA PHE A 191 0.92 -12.17 12.03
C PHE A 191 0.82 -13.53 12.74
N GLN A 192 0.41 -14.58 12.03
CA GLN A 192 0.28 -15.93 12.60
C GLN A 192 1.59 -16.45 13.18
N VAL A 193 2.70 -16.24 12.46
CA VAL A 193 4.05 -16.63 12.90
C VAL A 193 4.45 -15.83 14.14
N LEU A 194 4.34 -14.51 14.06
CA LEU A 194 4.73 -13.61 15.16
C LEU A 194 3.98 -13.93 16.46
N HIS A 195 2.66 -14.08 16.39
CA HIS A 195 1.84 -14.34 17.57
C HIS A 195 2.16 -15.72 18.17
N SER A 196 2.38 -16.76 17.34
CA SER A 196 2.81 -18.08 17.81
C SER A 196 4.19 -18.02 18.49
N GLU A 197 5.17 -17.37 17.86
CA GLU A 197 6.54 -17.32 18.38
C GLU A 197 6.62 -16.57 19.73
N LEU A 198 5.88 -15.47 19.86
CA LEU A 198 5.92 -14.65 21.08
C LEU A 198 5.19 -15.30 22.26
N HIS A 199 4.05 -15.94 22.02
CA HIS A 199 3.11 -16.33 23.10
C HIS A 199 2.98 -17.85 23.31
N TYR A 200 3.39 -18.66 22.34
CA TYR A 200 3.05 -20.09 22.30
C TYR A 200 4.27 -21.02 22.15
N ASP A 201 5.36 -20.59 21.52
CA ASP A 201 6.55 -21.41 21.29
C ASP A 201 7.55 -21.46 22.48
N ARG A 202 7.06 -21.35 23.72
CA ARG A 202 7.91 -21.47 24.93
C ARG A 202 8.17 -22.94 25.31
N SER A 203 9.41 -23.37 25.10
CA SER A 203 10.11 -24.57 25.62
C SER A 203 9.63 -25.95 25.14
N ASN A 204 10.55 -26.73 24.53
CA ASN A 204 10.68 -28.21 24.39
C ASN A 204 9.45 -29.14 24.54
N ALA A 205 8.24 -28.69 24.29
CA ALA A 205 7.02 -29.47 24.34
C ALA A 205 6.60 -29.77 22.90
N SER A 206 6.65 -31.05 22.55
CA SER A 206 6.23 -31.63 21.26
C SER A 206 5.00 -30.92 20.69
N THR A 207 5.08 -30.29 19.51
CA THR A 207 4.04 -29.93 18.49
C THR A 207 2.59 -29.62 18.93
N LYS A 208 2.27 -29.50 20.22
CA LYS A 208 0.91 -29.52 20.81
C LYS A 208 0.51 -28.14 21.36
N HIS A 209 1.35 -27.13 21.20
CA HIS A 209 1.12 -25.82 21.81
C HIS A 209 1.30 -24.64 20.84
N ARG A 210 1.17 -24.82 19.52
CA ARG A 210 1.10 -23.68 18.60
C ARG A 210 -0.27 -22.99 18.70
N TRP A 211 -0.29 -21.67 18.51
CA TRP A 211 -1.53 -20.90 18.45
C TRP A 211 -2.48 -21.48 17.40
N HIS A 212 -3.77 -21.61 17.70
CA HIS A 212 -4.73 -22.25 16.79
C HIS A 212 -4.81 -21.55 15.41
N GLY A 213 -4.51 -20.25 15.34
CA GLY A 213 -4.55 -19.50 14.08
C GLY A 213 -3.59 -20.02 13.02
N VAL A 214 -2.49 -20.69 13.40
CA VAL A 214 -1.52 -21.27 12.44
C VAL A 214 -2.13 -22.33 11.51
N GLN A 215 -3.31 -22.85 11.82
CA GLN A 215 -4.05 -23.76 10.93
C GLN A 215 -4.41 -23.11 9.58
N PHE A 216 -4.50 -21.77 9.53
CA PHE A 216 -4.81 -21.01 8.33
C PHE A 216 -3.57 -20.61 7.51
N GLN A 217 -2.37 -20.95 7.99
CA GLN A 217 -1.12 -20.60 7.31
C GLN A 217 -1.01 -21.24 5.91
N ILE A 218 -1.38 -22.53 5.79
CA ILE A 218 -1.32 -23.25 4.49
C ILE A 218 -2.32 -22.65 3.47
N PRO A 219 -3.61 -22.45 3.80
CA PRO A 219 -4.54 -21.75 2.91
C PRO A 219 -4.08 -20.35 2.49
N ALA A 220 -3.56 -19.54 3.41
CA ALA A 220 -3.04 -18.21 3.12
C ALA A 220 -1.83 -18.28 2.16
N ALA A 221 -0.89 -19.18 2.44
CA ALA A 221 0.29 -19.39 1.60
C ALA A 221 -0.10 -19.84 0.19
N HIS A 222 -1.07 -20.74 0.08
CA HIS A 222 -1.61 -21.16 -1.22
C HIS A 222 -2.20 -19.98 -2.01
N ARG A 223 -2.96 -19.09 -1.35
CA ARG A 223 -3.54 -17.92 -2.01
C ARG A 223 -2.45 -16.94 -2.48
N ALA A 224 -1.48 -16.63 -1.61
CA ALA A 224 -0.36 -15.78 -1.97
C ALA A 224 0.41 -16.33 -3.18
N ARG A 225 0.70 -17.64 -3.21
CA ARG A 225 1.38 -18.29 -4.34
C ARG A 225 0.56 -18.22 -5.62
N LEU A 226 -0.72 -18.57 -5.57
CA LEU A 226 -1.59 -18.56 -6.75
C LEU A 226 -1.63 -17.17 -7.41
N PHE A 227 -1.83 -16.12 -6.62
CA PHE A 227 -1.92 -14.76 -7.14
C PHE A 227 -0.56 -14.21 -7.57
N HIS A 228 0.54 -14.57 -6.89
CA HIS A 228 1.90 -14.20 -7.33
C HIS A 228 2.24 -14.82 -8.68
N GLU A 229 1.95 -16.11 -8.88
CA GLU A 229 2.17 -16.81 -10.14
C GLU A 229 1.35 -16.19 -11.29
N LEU A 230 0.06 -15.91 -11.05
CA LEU A 230 -0.80 -15.24 -12.03
C LEU A 230 -0.28 -13.86 -12.39
N ALA A 231 0.05 -13.05 -11.38
CA ALA A 231 0.52 -11.69 -11.58
C ALA A 231 1.88 -11.63 -12.29
N SER A 232 2.79 -12.55 -11.98
CA SER A 232 4.14 -12.60 -12.55
C SER A 232 4.16 -12.68 -14.08
N SER A 233 3.05 -13.12 -14.71
CA SER A 233 2.90 -13.11 -16.18
C SER A 233 2.94 -11.70 -16.80
N GLY A 234 2.69 -10.65 -16.02
CA GLY A 234 2.74 -9.27 -16.50
C GLY A 234 4.15 -8.68 -16.58
N TRP A 235 5.18 -9.36 -16.06
CA TRP A 235 6.57 -8.95 -16.20
C TRP A 235 7.15 -9.40 -17.53
N ASP A 236 7.71 -8.46 -18.30
CA ASP A 236 8.40 -8.77 -19.55
C ASP A 236 9.51 -7.75 -19.86
N ARG A 237 10.46 -8.17 -20.72
CA ARG A 237 11.57 -7.33 -21.23
C ARG A 237 11.37 -6.85 -22.67
N SER A 238 10.24 -7.20 -23.31
CA SER A 238 9.93 -6.84 -24.69
C SER A 238 9.65 -5.34 -24.85
N LEU A 239 9.14 -4.71 -23.79
CA LEU A 239 8.89 -3.27 -23.69
C LEU A 239 9.67 -2.70 -22.50
N CYS A 240 10.26 -1.53 -22.68
CA CYS A 240 10.99 -0.80 -21.64
C CYS A 240 12.17 -1.54 -21.00
N GLY A 241 12.67 -2.62 -21.61
CA GLY A 241 13.79 -3.42 -21.09
C GLY A 241 13.49 -4.19 -19.79
N GLY A 242 12.22 -4.21 -19.36
CA GLY A 242 11.77 -4.77 -18.09
C GLY A 242 10.48 -4.09 -17.62
N GLY A 243 10.04 -4.43 -16.42
CA GLY A 243 8.87 -3.85 -15.77
C GLY A 243 7.59 -4.61 -16.05
N MET A 244 6.65 -4.52 -15.12
CA MET A 244 5.30 -5.00 -15.26
C MET A 244 4.43 -4.04 -16.06
N ILE A 245 3.60 -4.59 -16.95
CA ILE A 245 2.42 -3.87 -17.46
C ILE A 245 1.33 -3.86 -16.38
N TRP A 246 0.48 -2.84 -16.39
CA TRP A 246 -0.61 -2.71 -15.41
C TRP A 246 -1.66 -3.81 -15.54
N SER A 247 -2.15 -4.06 -16.76
CA SER A 247 -3.26 -4.95 -17.01
C SER A 247 -3.04 -5.74 -18.31
N PRO A 248 -3.41 -7.03 -18.36
CA PRO A 248 -3.35 -7.81 -19.59
C PRO A 248 -4.45 -7.44 -20.60
N TYR A 249 -5.42 -6.60 -20.22
CA TYR A 249 -6.59 -6.26 -21.04
C TYR A 249 -6.50 -4.88 -21.71
N LEU A 250 -5.52 -4.07 -21.33
CA LEU A 250 -5.36 -2.70 -21.78
C LEU A 250 -4.07 -2.53 -22.60
N GLY A 251 -3.96 -1.41 -23.31
CA GLY A 251 -2.69 -1.03 -23.92
C GLY A 251 -1.57 -0.93 -22.87
N PRO A 252 -0.30 -1.15 -23.25
CA PRO A 252 0.80 -1.22 -22.31
C PRO A 252 0.94 0.12 -21.58
N TYR A 253 0.76 0.03 -20.27
CA TYR A 253 1.02 1.08 -19.31
C TYR A 253 1.85 0.46 -18.19
N LYS A 254 3.12 0.85 -18.07
CA LYS A 254 4.00 0.37 -16.98
C LYS A 254 3.93 1.39 -15.87
N ASN A 255 3.10 1.13 -14.87
CA ASN A 255 2.83 2.06 -13.78
C ASN A 255 3.68 1.75 -12.54
N ALA A 256 3.81 2.74 -11.66
CA ALA A 256 4.56 2.60 -10.42
C ALA A 256 3.95 1.51 -9.55
N ILE A 257 2.63 1.60 -9.31
CA ILE A 257 1.96 0.73 -8.35
C ILE A 257 2.13 -0.76 -8.65
N THR A 258 1.91 -1.22 -9.90
CA THR A 258 2.05 -2.64 -10.23
C THR A 258 3.50 -3.12 -10.05
N ASN A 259 4.48 -2.28 -10.38
CA ASN A 259 5.90 -2.62 -10.24
C ASN A 259 6.36 -2.62 -8.78
N GLU A 260 5.95 -1.63 -7.98
CA GLU A 260 6.22 -1.59 -6.54
C GLU A 260 5.61 -2.78 -5.82
N LEU A 261 4.35 -3.12 -6.16
CA LEU A 261 3.67 -4.29 -5.65
C LEU A 261 4.40 -5.58 -6.05
N TYR A 262 4.88 -5.69 -7.28
CA TYR A 262 5.62 -6.87 -7.73
C TYR A 262 6.92 -7.07 -6.96
N ILE A 263 7.65 -5.98 -6.70
CA ILE A 263 8.88 -6.00 -5.91
C ILE A 263 8.56 -6.43 -4.47
N SER A 264 7.62 -5.72 -3.82
CA SER A 264 7.23 -5.98 -2.43
C SER A 264 6.63 -7.37 -2.24
N ALA A 265 5.81 -7.85 -3.17
CA ALA A 265 5.25 -9.19 -3.15
C ALA A 265 6.32 -10.25 -3.39
N SER A 266 7.22 -10.06 -4.35
CA SER A 266 8.27 -11.05 -4.65
C SER A 266 9.25 -11.19 -3.49
N ILE A 267 9.69 -10.09 -2.88
CA ILE A 267 10.57 -10.20 -1.70
C ILE A 267 9.82 -10.75 -0.50
N GLY A 268 8.54 -10.43 -0.35
CA GLY A 268 7.68 -11.01 0.69
C GLY A 268 7.48 -12.51 0.51
N MET A 269 7.30 -12.99 -0.73
CA MET A 269 7.23 -14.41 -1.07
C MET A 269 8.55 -15.11 -0.76
N TYR A 270 9.69 -14.48 -1.05
CA TYR A 270 11.00 -15.03 -0.69
C TYR A 270 11.16 -15.19 0.82
N LEU A 271 10.85 -14.15 1.59
CA LEU A 271 11.11 -14.13 3.05
C LEU A 271 10.08 -14.89 3.88
N TYR A 272 8.79 -14.72 3.59
CA TYR A 272 7.72 -15.10 4.52
C TYR A 272 6.83 -16.25 4.04
N HIS A 273 6.98 -16.74 2.80
CA HIS A 273 6.15 -17.85 2.30
C HIS A 273 6.60 -19.20 2.89
N PRO A 274 5.72 -19.92 3.64
CA PRO A 274 6.06 -21.19 4.29
C PRO A 274 6.07 -22.41 3.36
N GLY A 275 5.77 -22.22 2.08
CA GLY A 275 5.34 -23.30 1.19
C GLY A 275 3.87 -23.70 1.44
N ASP A 276 3.29 -24.42 0.50
CA ASP A 276 1.99 -25.06 0.66
C ASP A 276 1.93 -26.39 -0.10
N ALA A 277 1.13 -27.32 0.42
CA ALA A 277 0.92 -28.64 -0.19
C ALA A 277 -0.32 -28.69 -1.10
N ILE A 278 -1.01 -27.56 -1.31
CA ILE A 278 -2.28 -27.52 -2.03
C ILE A 278 -1.98 -27.46 -3.54
N SER A 279 -2.43 -28.47 -4.28
CA SER A 279 -2.29 -28.49 -5.73
C SER A 279 -3.18 -27.43 -6.40
N SER A 280 -2.69 -26.84 -7.49
CA SER A 280 -3.46 -25.93 -8.34
C SER A 280 -3.27 -26.34 -9.80
N PRO A 281 -4.34 -26.45 -10.62
CA PRO A 281 -4.21 -26.73 -12.05
C PRO A 281 -3.59 -25.56 -12.82
N PHE A 282 -3.44 -24.40 -12.17
CA PHE A 282 -2.81 -23.20 -12.71
C PHE A 282 -1.34 -23.08 -12.30
N ALA A 283 -0.83 -23.98 -11.45
CA ALA A 283 0.52 -23.93 -10.93
C ALA A 283 1.48 -24.89 -11.64
N SER A 284 2.71 -24.43 -11.82
CA SER A 284 3.83 -25.28 -12.24
C SER A 284 4.17 -26.28 -11.12
N ALA A 285 4.70 -27.46 -11.48
CA ALA A 285 5.09 -28.49 -10.52
C ALA A 285 6.03 -27.91 -9.44
N PRO A 286 5.95 -28.37 -8.17
CA PRO A 286 6.75 -27.81 -7.09
C PRO A 286 8.24 -27.97 -7.41
N ALA A 287 8.96 -26.85 -7.47
CA ALA A 287 10.41 -26.87 -7.44
C ALA A 287 10.85 -27.54 -6.13
N THR A 288 11.89 -28.38 -6.21
CA THR A 288 12.52 -29.02 -5.06
C THR A 288 12.87 -27.96 -4.01
N SER A 289 12.12 -27.92 -2.92
CA SER A 289 12.30 -26.93 -1.85
C SER A 289 13.36 -27.43 -0.89
N GLU A 290 14.60 -26.97 -1.05
CA GLU A 290 15.54 -27.01 0.06
C GLU A 290 15.07 -26.03 1.13
N PHE A 291 14.98 -26.50 2.38
CA PHE A 291 14.63 -25.64 3.51
C PHE A 291 15.85 -24.80 3.88
N ALA A 292 15.65 -23.49 4.01
CA ALA A 292 16.67 -22.61 4.51
C ALA A 292 16.88 -22.79 6.01
N SER A 293 17.94 -22.17 6.54
CA SER A 293 18.35 -22.32 7.94
C SER A 293 17.34 -21.81 8.96
N ASP A 294 16.37 -21.01 8.53
CA ASP A 294 15.25 -20.48 9.31
C ASP A 294 14.03 -21.42 9.33
N GLY A 295 14.09 -22.54 8.62
CA GLY A 295 13.03 -23.54 8.50
C GLY A 295 12.01 -23.27 7.40
N TYR A 296 12.17 -22.22 6.60
CA TYR A 296 11.27 -21.88 5.49
C TYR A 296 11.86 -22.30 4.14
N PRO A 297 11.03 -22.76 3.19
CA PRO A 297 11.48 -22.98 1.83
C PRO A 297 11.61 -21.63 1.11
N HIS A 298 12.83 -21.24 0.75
CA HIS A 298 13.04 -20.02 -0.05
C HIS A 298 13.21 -20.39 -1.52
N ASN A 299 12.34 -19.86 -2.40
CA ASN A 299 12.54 -19.98 -3.84
C ASN A 299 13.39 -18.80 -4.35
N PRO A 300 14.63 -19.03 -4.84
CA PRO A 300 15.53 -17.97 -5.27
C PRO A 300 14.98 -17.13 -6.43
N ALA A 301 14.03 -17.66 -7.21
CA ALA A 301 13.37 -16.91 -8.29
C ALA A 301 12.59 -15.69 -7.75
N HIS A 302 12.04 -15.77 -6.54
CA HIS A 302 11.34 -14.65 -5.90
C HIS A 302 12.31 -13.52 -5.51
N LEU A 303 13.48 -13.86 -4.95
CA LEU A 303 14.51 -12.88 -4.64
C LEU A 303 15.03 -12.22 -5.93
N GLN A 304 15.31 -13.02 -6.96
CA GLN A 304 15.77 -12.51 -8.24
C GLN A 304 14.75 -11.55 -8.87
N ALA A 305 13.46 -11.91 -8.85
CA ALA A 305 12.38 -11.04 -9.34
C ALA A 305 12.30 -9.71 -8.60
N ALA A 306 12.48 -9.71 -7.27
CA ALA A 306 12.49 -8.49 -6.48
C ALA A 306 13.69 -7.58 -6.81
N ILE A 307 14.89 -8.16 -6.93
CA ILE A 307 16.12 -7.44 -7.30
C ILE A 307 15.97 -6.83 -8.70
N GLU A 308 15.62 -7.64 -9.70
CA GLU A 308 15.45 -7.16 -11.09
C GLU A 308 14.35 -6.11 -11.21
N GLY A 309 13.23 -6.32 -10.49
CA GLY A 309 12.14 -5.36 -10.41
C GLY A 309 12.59 -4.01 -9.88
N TYR A 310 13.35 -4.02 -8.79
CA TYR A 310 13.82 -2.80 -8.16
C TYR A 310 14.88 -2.08 -8.99
N GLU A 311 15.85 -2.81 -9.55
CA GLU A 311 16.85 -2.24 -10.47
C GLU A 311 16.18 -1.59 -11.69
N TRP A 312 15.16 -2.24 -12.25
CA TRP A 312 14.38 -1.66 -13.34
C TRP A 312 13.63 -0.40 -12.88
N LEU A 313 12.92 -0.44 -11.76
CA LEU A 313 12.16 0.71 -11.27
C LEU A 313 13.09 1.91 -11.04
N LYS A 314 14.23 1.70 -10.37
CA LYS A 314 15.25 2.73 -10.10
C LYS A 314 15.84 3.31 -11.39
N SER A 315 16.10 2.48 -12.40
CA SER A 315 16.68 2.91 -13.68
C SER A 315 15.67 3.47 -14.68
N SER A 316 14.37 3.17 -14.52
CA SER A 316 13.30 3.62 -15.42
C SER A 316 13.09 5.13 -15.41
N ASN A 317 13.58 5.82 -14.38
CA ASN A 317 13.36 7.26 -14.14
C ASN A 317 11.86 7.61 -14.08
N MET A 318 11.04 6.75 -13.46
CA MET A 318 9.61 6.98 -13.19
C MET A 318 9.39 8.02 -12.06
N ILE A 319 10.00 9.18 -12.22
CA ILE A 319 10.10 10.21 -11.20
C ILE A 319 9.40 11.47 -11.70
N GLY A 320 8.48 11.98 -10.89
CA GLY A 320 7.70 13.20 -11.11
C GLY A 320 8.24 14.40 -10.31
N ILE A 321 7.33 15.31 -9.98
CA ILE A 321 7.65 16.55 -9.26
C ILE A 321 8.26 16.25 -7.87
N GLY A 322 9.27 17.01 -7.47
CA GLY A 322 9.89 16.87 -6.14
C GLY A 322 10.70 15.58 -5.95
N GLY A 323 10.96 14.81 -7.02
CA GLY A 323 11.67 13.54 -6.92
C GLY A 323 10.82 12.38 -6.40
N LEU A 324 9.50 12.55 -6.41
CA LEU A 324 8.47 11.56 -6.03
C LEU A 324 8.19 10.60 -7.20
N TYR A 325 7.68 9.40 -6.92
CA TYR A 325 7.25 8.50 -7.99
C TYR A 325 6.03 9.07 -8.72
N ALA A 326 6.16 9.13 -10.04
CA ALA A 326 5.07 9.42 -10.95
C ALA A 326 4.16 8.19 -11.13
N ASP A 327 3.04 8.34 -11.84
CA ASP A 327 2.08 7.25 -11.98
C ASP A 327 2.57 6.15 -12.92
N GLY A 328 3.23 6.50 -14.02
CA GLY A 328 3.70 5.48 -14.96
C GLY A 328 4.10 5.97 -16.34
N PHE A 329 4.40 5.02 -17.21
CA PHE A 329 4.77 5.26 -18.60
C PHE A 329 3.81 4.60 -19.58
N HIS A 330 3.34 5.39 -20.55
CA HIS A 330 2.90 4.89 -21.84
C HIS A 330 4.09 4.78 -22.81
N ILE A 331 3.84 4.12 -23.94
CA ILE A 331 4.82 3.91 -25.00
C ILE A 331 4.46 4.76 -26.22
N SER A 332 5.38 5.64 -26.62
CA SER A 332 5.17 6.54 -27.76
C SER A 332 4.92 5.76 -29.05
N GLY A 333 3.84 6.12 -29.74
CA GLY A 333 3.47 5.53 -31.02
C GLY A 333 2.95 4.09 -30.92
N TRP A 334 2.62 3.59 -29.73
CA TRP A 334 1.98 2.29 -29.57
C TRP A 334 0.65 2.22 -30.34
N ARG A 335 0.45 1.14 -31.11
CA ARG A 335 -0.82 0.84 -31.81
C ARG A 335 -1.27 -0.61 -31.59
N SER A 336 -0.34 -1.54 -31.63
CA SER A 336 -0.57 -2.98 -31.44
C SER A 336 0.75 -3.68 -31.14
N GLU A 337 0.72 -4.95 -30.76
CA GLU A 337 1.93 -5.78 -30.59
C GLU A 337 2.79 -5.84 -31.87
N THR A 338 2.14 -5.86 -33.04
CA THR A 338 2.80 -5.84 -34.35
C THR A 338 3.33 -4.46 -34.75
N GLN A 339 2.86 -3.40 -34.08
CA GLN A 339 3.28 -2.01 -34.28
C GLN A 339 3.53 -1.34 -32.92
N PRO A 340 4.58 -1.76 -32.19
CA PRO A 340 4.73 -1.44 -30.76
C PRO A 340 5.37 -0.06 -30.49
N GLY A 341 5.36 0.82 -31.49
CA GLY A 341 5.95 2.15 -31.37
C GLY A 341 7.45 2.12 -31.04
N THR A 342 7.87 2.97 -30.11
CA THR A 342 9.28 3.10 -29.71
C THR A 342 9.78 1.94 -28.86
N ARG A 343 8.87 1.13 -28.27
CA ARG A 343 9.18 0.12 -27.23
C ARG A 343 9.90 0.66 -25.99
N ARG A 344 9.92 1.99 -25.80
CA ARG A 344 10.56 2.65 -24.65
C ARG A 344 9.49 3.23 -23.74
N CYS A 345 9.79 3.30 -22.45
CA CYS A 345 8.97 3.99 -21.46
C CYS A 345 9.26 5.50 -21.57
N ASP A 346 8.68 6.15 -22.58
CA ASP A 346 9.05 7.51 -23.00
C ASP A 346 7.90 8.53 -22.92
N VAL A 347 6.71 8.11 -22.50
CA VAL A 347 5.57 8.99 -22.23
C VAL A 347 5.17 8.87 -20.75
N LEU A 348 5.78 9.70 -19.91
CA LEU A 348 5.50 9.76 -18.47
C LEU A 348 4.13 10.39 -18.21
N ASN A 349 3.31 9.76 -17.37
CA ASN A 349 2.21 10.41 -16.67
C ASN A 349 2.73 10.93 -15.32
N PRO A 350 2.96 12.25 -15.16
CA PRO A 350 3.57 12.80 -13.96
C PRO A 350 2.61 12.91 -12.76
N MET A 351 1.42 12.29 -12.83
CA MET A 351 0.50 12.23 -11.71
C MET A 351 1.18 11.59 -10.49
N VAL A 352 0.90 12.14 -9.30
CA VAL A 352 1.50 11.68 -8.04
C VAL A 352 0.38 11.28 -7.10
N TYR A 353 0.51 10.09 -6.53
CA TYR A 353 -0.43 9.53 -5.57
C TYR A 353 0.33 9.08 -4.32
N THR A 354 -0.30 9.20 -3.15
CA THR A 354 0.35 8.88 -1.87
C THR A 354 0.80 7.42 -1.77
N TYR A 355 0.02 6.47 -2.30
CA TYR A 355 0.36 5.04 -2.28
C TYR A 355 1.61 4.64 -3.09
N ASN A 356 1.88 5.28 -4.24
CA ASN A 356 3.10 5.10 -5.04
C ASN A 356 4.37 5.60 -4.31
N GLN A 357 4.22 6.20 -3.13
CA GLN A 357 5.35 6.61 -2.31
C GLN A 357 5.57 5.67 -1.12
N GLY A 358 4.66 4.70 -0.94
CA GLY A 358 4.59 3.84 0.22
C GLY A 358 4.97 2.41 -0.09
N VAL A 359 4.35 1.79 -1.10
CA VAL A 359 4.42 0.34 -1.34
C VAL A 359 5.86 -0.17 -1.44
N ILE A 360 6.72 0.58 -2.14
CA ILE A 360 8.13 0.20 -2.28
C ILE A 360 8.91 0.16 -0.96
N LEU A 361 8.49 0.90 0.08
CA LEU A 361 9.21 0.98 1.35
C LEU A 361 9.32 -0.38 2.04
N SER A 362 8.23 -1.18 2.07
CA SER A 362 8.31 -2.54 2.62
C SER A 362 9.15 -3.46 1.73
N GLY A 363 9.14 -3.26 0.42
CA GLY A 363 9.97 -4.00 -0.53
C GLY A 363 11.47 -3.76 -0.30
N LEU A 364 11.85 -2.49 -0.11
CA LEU A 364 13.21 -2.07 0.23
C LEU A 364 13.68 -2.65 1.56
N ARG A 365 12.82 -2.64 2.59
CA ARG A 365 13.14 -3.31 3.86
C ARG A 365 13.36 -4.81 3.63
N GLY A 366 12.50 -5.47 2.86
CA GLY A 366 12.67 -6.89 2.53
C GLY A 366 13.98 -7.18 1.80
N LEU A 367 14.37 -6.34 0.84
CA LEU A 367 15.62 -6.49 0.09
C LEU A 367 16.83 -6.34 1.01
N TRP A 368 16.78 -5.40 1.97
CA TRP A 368 17.79 -5.33 3.03
C TRP A 368 17.80 -6.58 3.92
N LEU A 369 16.64 -7.08 4.38
CA LEU A 369 16.57 -8.31 5.18
C LEU A 369 17.18 -9.52 4.46
N ALA A 370 17.04 -9.59 3.13
CA ALA A 370 17.55 -10.70 2.33
C ALA A 370 19.04 -10.58 1.95
N SER A 371 19.61 -9.36 1.93
CA SER A 371 20.95 -9.11 1.37
C SER A 371 21.91 -8.39 2.31
N ALA A 372 21.43 -7.89 3.46
CA ALA A 372 22.12 -6.97 4.36
C ALA A 372 22.59 -5.64 3.73
N SER A 373 22.24 -5.33 2.47
CA SER A 373 22.68 -4.10 1.80
C SER A 373 21.98 -2.86 2.34
N GLN A 374 22.76 -1.93 2.90
CA GLN A 374 22.27 -0.65 3.44
C GLN A 374 21.62 0.24 2.38
N ASP A 375 22.01 0.12 1.10
CA ASP A 375 21.54 0.98 0.01
C ASP A 375 20.01 0.99 -0.10
N TYR A 376 19.36 -0.17 0.09
CA TYR A 376 17.91 -0.27 0.06
C TYR A 376 17.23 0.58 1.14
N LEU A 377 17.79 0.60 2.35
CA LEU A 377 17.26 1.43 3.44
C LEU A 377 17.54 2.92 3.18
N GLN A 378 18.69 3.26 2.60
CA GLN A 378 19.01 4.63 2.20
C GLN A 378 18.01 5.16 1.17
N ASP A 379 17.71 4.39 0.13
CA ASP A 379 16.73 4.74 -0.89
C ASP A 379 15.33 4.94 -0.26
N GLY A 380 14.96 4.10 0.71
CA GLY A 380 13.69 4.22 1.45
C GLY A 380 13.61 5.52 2.28
N HIS A 381 14.67 5.84 3.03
CA HIS A 381 14.72 7.08 3.81
C HIS A 381 14.74 8.33 2.92
N ASP A 382 15.33 8.27 1.74
CA ASP A 382 15.31 9.36 0.77
C ASP A 382 13.89 9.63 0.27
N LEU A 383 13.13 8.58 -0.03
CA LEU A 383 11.72 8.68 -0.41
C LEU A 383 10.87 9.28 0.71
N VAL A 384 10.97 8.75 1.94
CA VAL A 384 10.18 9.24 3.08
C VAL A 384 10.42 10.72 3.33
N ARG A 385 11.67 11.19 3.26
CA ARG A 385 11.99 12.63 3.43
C ARG A 385 11.36 13.50 2.34
N LYS A 386 11.32 13.02 1.09
CA LYS A 386 10.64 13.73 -0.01
C LYS A 386 9.13 13.80 0.23
N VAL A 387 8.50 12.72 0.69
CA VAL A 387 7.07 12.70 1.02
C VAL A 387 6.75 13.69 2.14
N ILE A 388 7.50 13.64 3.25
CA ILE A 388 7.33 14.58 4.37
C ILE A 388 7.43 16.03 3.88
N ARG A 389 8.45 16.35 3.08
CA ARG A 389 8.60 17.69 2.49
C ARG A 389 7.43 18.06 1.58
N ALA A 390 6.92 17.13 0.79
CA ALA A 390 5.79 17.34 -0.13
C ALA A 390 4.43 17.52 0.57
N THR A 391 4.37 17.32 1.89
CA THR A 391 3.22 17.74 2.72
C THR A 391 3.28 19.21 3.17
N GLY A 392 4.38 19.91 2.91
CA GLY A 392 4.63 21.26 3.44
C GLY A 392 5.18 21.29 4.88
N TRP A 393 5.62 20.13 5.40
CA TRP A 393 6.23 20.03 6.73
C TRP A 393 7.57 20.80 6.79
N PRO A 394 7.90 21.51 7.89
CA PRO A 394 7.18 21.59 9.17
C PRO A 394 6.19 22.76 9.31
N ASN A 395 5.85 23.46 8.23
CA ASN A 395 5.06 24.69 8.28
C ASN A 395 3.55 24.41 8.46
N LYS A 396 3.14 24.09 9.68
CA LYS A 396 1.75 23.68 10.02
C LYS A 396 0.64 24.69 9.71
N GLY A 397 0.99 25.96 9.57
CA GLY A 397 0.05 27.03 9.23
C GLY A 397 -0.13 27.27 7.73
N ASP A 398 0.73 26.67 6.91
CA ASP A 398 0.69 26.85 5.46
C ASP A 398 -0.49 26.07 4.86
N ARG A 399 -1.27 26.75 4.02
CA ARG A 399 -2.43 26.18 3.33
C ARG A 399 -2.17 25.96 1.84
N GLU A 400 -1.00 26.37 1.34
CA GLU A 400 -0.62 26.15 -0.05
C GLU A 400 -0.33 24.66 -0.31
N TRP A 401 -0.71 24.20 -1.49
CA TRP A 401 -0.46 22.83 -1.93
C TRP A 401 1.03 22.60 -2.17
N ALA A 402 1.62 21.65 -1.45
CA ALA A 402 3.04 21.31 -1.50
C ALA A 402 3.36 20.08 -2.39
N GLY A 403 2.35 19.51 -3.06
CA GLY A 403 2.48 18.38 -3.99
C GLY A 403 1.84 17.08 -3.51
N LEU A 404 1.88 16.82 -2.20
CA LEU A 404 1.23 15.68 -1.52
C LEU A 404 0.63 16.10 -0.17
N GLY A 405 0.05 17.29 -0.13
CA GLY A 405 -0.50 17.84 1.11
C GLY A 405 -0.27 19.32 1.28
N ARG A 406 -0.64 19.79 2.46
CA ARG A 406 -0.47 21.17 2.94
C ARG A 406 -0.38 21.15 4.45
N GLY A 407 0.31 22.14 5.02
CA GLY A 407 0.40 22.28 6.47
C GLY A 407 1.05 21.09 7.19
N GLY A 408 1.78 20.23 6.49
CA GLY A 408 2.33 18.99 7.06
C GLY A 408 1.38 17.80 7.07
N VAL A 409 0.14 17.95 6.59
CA VAL A 409 -0.85 16.86 6.51
C VAL A 409 -0.78 16.23 5.14
N LEU A 410 -0.65 14.90 5.09
CA LEU A 410 -0.63 14.12 3.86
C LEU A 410 -2.02 14.15 3.22
N GLU A 411 -2.06 14.45 1.92
CA GLU A 411 -3.30 14.49 1.15
C GLU A 411 -3.08 13.98 -0.28
N ASP A 412 -4.12 13.40 -0.85
CA ASP A 412 -4.21 13.21 -2.30
C ASP A 412 -4.93 14.42 -2.93
N ALA A 413 -4.60 14.75 -4.17
CA ALA A 413 -5.11 15.98 -4.80
C ALA A 413 -6.65 16.05 -4.86
N CYS A 414 -7.33 14.91 -4.82
CA CYS A 414 -8.79 14.80 -4.82
C CYS A 414 -9.46 15.09 -3.47
N ASP A 415 -8.71 15.16 -2.36
CA ASP A 415 -9.25 15.29 -1.00
C ASP A 415 -9.97 16.63 -0.80
N SER A 416 -9.34 17.72 -1.24
CA SER A 416 -9.84 19.10 -1.03
C SER A 416 -11.14 19.38 -1.77
N SER A 417 -11.29 18.86 -2.98
CA SER A 417 -12.52 18.90 -3.79
C SER A 417 -13.57 17.89 -3.34
N GLY A 418 -13.21 16.88 -2.54
CA GLY A 418 -14.09 15.78 -2.18
C GLY A 418 -14.46 14.90 -3.39
N SER A 419 -13.58 14.82 -4.39
CA SER A 419 -13.82 14.10 -5.65
C SER A 419 -13.07 12.77 -5.74
N CYS A 420 -12.45 12.32 -4.64
CA CYS A 420 -11.76 11.03 -4.61
C CYS A 420 -12.69 9.88 -5.00
N SER A 421 -12.18 9.00 -5.85
CA SER A 421 -12.83 7.72 -6.11
C SER A 421 -12.67 6.80 -4.89
N GLN A 422 -13.23 5.60 -4.99
CA GLN A 422 -13.04 4.57 -3.98
C GLN A 422 -11.55 4.21 -3.83
N ASP A 423 -10.82 4.13 -4.94
CA ASP A 423 -9.37 3.93 -4.94
C ASP A 423 -8.67 5.05 -4.17
N GLY A 424 -8.95 6.31 -4.53
CA GLY A 424 -8.31 7.49 -3.94
C GLY A 424 -8.47 7.58 -2.42
N GLN A 425 -9.59 7.14 -1.87
CA GLN A 425 -9.83 7.11 -0.42
C GLN A 425 -8.93 6.11 0.32
N THR A 426 -8.38 5.11 -0.37
CA THR A 426 -7.53 4.05 0.22
C THR A 426 -6.05 4.48 0.32
N PHE A 427 -5.58 5.37 -0.57
CA PHE A 427 -4.15 5.56 -0.84
C PHE A 427 -3.31 5.99 0.37
N LYS A 428 -3.80 6.95 1.17
CA LYS A 428 -3.09 7.40 2.37
C LYS A 428 -2.88 6.28 3.39
N GLY A 429 -3.86 5.38 3.53
CA GLY A 429 -3.77 4.24 4.42
C GLY A 429 -2.64 3.30 4.03
N ILE A 430 -2.55 2.98 2.74
CA ILE A 430 -1.47 2.17 2.16
C ILE A 430 -0.11 2.79 2.48
N PHE A 431 0.04 4.10 2.25
CA PHE A 431 1.30 4.78 2.57
C PHE A 431 1.72 4.58 4.03
N PHE A 432 0.83 4.82 4.99
CA PHE A 432 1.16 4.67 6.41
C PHE A 432 1.38 3.22 6.82
N HIS A 433 0.70 2.26 6.20
CA HIS A 433 0.97 0.84 6.43
C HIS A 433 2.42 0.48 6.04
N HIS A 434 2.84 0.83 4.82
CA HIS A 434 4.18 0.49 4.35
C HIS A 434 5.29 1.31 5.02
N LEU A 435 5.03 2.57 5.40
CA LEU A 435 5.95 3.34 6.25
C LEU A 435 6.14 2.67 7.61
N THR A 436 5.06 2.14 8.19
CA THR A 436 5.14 1.39 9.44
C THR A 436 5.93 0.11 9.25
N GLU A 437 5.69 -0.67 8.19
CA GLU A 437 6.46 -1.87 7.90
C GLU A 437 7.95 -1.57 7.70
N PHE A 438 8.28 -0.47 7.03
CA PHE A 438 9.65 -0.04 6.82
C PHE A 438 10.38 0.21 8.16
N CYS A 439 9.73 0.87 9.11
CA CYS A 439 10.36 1.37 10.34
C CYS A 439 10.09 0.59 11.63
N ARG A 440 9.17 -0.39 11.62
CA ARG A 440 8.87 -1.18 12.83
C ARG A 440 10.09 -1.99 13.30
N PRO A 441 10.12 -2.39 14.58
CA PRO A 441 11.12 -3.32 15.08
C PRO A 441 11.26 -4.59 14.23
N ILE A 442 12.47 -5.15 14.17
CA ILE A 442 12.68 -6.49 13.63
C ILE A 442 11.96 -7.54 14.47
N TYR A 443 11.31 -8.49 13.81
CA TYR A 443 10.69 -9.64 14.46
C TYR A 443 11.71 -10.78 14.65
N PRO A 444 11.48 -11.72 15.58
CA PRO A 444 12.42 -12.83 15.81
C PRO A 444 12.70 -13.67 14.56
N GLN A 445 11.74 -13.80 13.65
CA GLN A 445 11.96 -14.44 12.34
C GLN A 445 12.93 -13.65 11.45
N GLU A 446 12.87 -12.32 11.47
CA GLU A 446 13.69 -11.45 10.62
C GLU A 446 15.15 -11.39 11.07
N GLU A 447 15.40 -11.52 12.38
CA GLU A 447 16.75 -11.71 12.92
C GLU A 447 17.42 -12.95 12.30
N ARG A 448 16.65 -14.02 12.07
CA ARG A 448 17.16 -15.25 11.43
C ARG A 448 17.50 -15.03 9.96
N PHE A 449 16.71 -14.22 9.24
CA PHE A 449 17.01 -13.85 7.84
C PHE A 449 18.34 -13.09 7.75
N LEU A 450 18.52 -12.07 8.59
CA LEU A 450 19.75 -11.27 8.62
C LEU A 450 20.97 -12.12 9.02
N ALA A 451 20.81 -13.02 10.00
CA ALA A 451 21.85 -13.97 10.38
C ALA A 451 22.22 -14.96 9.26
N ALA A 452 21.28 -15.29 8.37
CA ALA A 452 21.54 -16.12 7.19
C ALA A 452 22.21 -15.32 6.06
N ALA A 453 21.72 -14.11 5.76
CA ALA A 453 22.26 -13.23 4.73
C ALA A 453 23.73 -12.86 4.99
N ASN A 454 24.06 -12.53 6.24
CA ASN A 454 25.43 -12.16 6.66
C ASN A 454 26.46 -13.29 6.44
N ARG A 455 26.04 -14.56 6.40
CA ARG A 455 26.95 -15.69 6.11
C ARG A 455 27.33 -15.78 4.63
N THR A 456 26.61 -15.08 3.75
CA THR A 456 26.77 -15.16 2.30
C THR A 456 27.45 -13.93 1.70
N SER A 457 27.59 -12.83 2.46
CA SER A 457 28.33 -11.63 2.06
C SER A 457 29.84 -11.79 2.33
N GLU A 458 30.65 -11.92 1.27
CA GLU A 458 32.13 -11.99 1.35
C GLU A 458 32.80 -10.62 1.61
N GLY A 459 32.23 -9.79 2.49
CA GLY A 459 32.74 -8.45 2.83
C GLY A 459 32.98 -8.29 4.34
N GLU A 460 34.14 -7.75 4.70
CA GLU A 460 34.54 -7.46 6.09
C GLU A 460 33.53 -6.53 6.81
N ASP A 461 33.05 -6.96 7.98
CA ASP A 461 32.59 -6.14 9.11
C ASP A 461 31.39 -5.15 8.95
N ASP A 462 30.47 -5.34 8.01
CA ASP A 462 29.15 -4.66 8.11
C ASP A 462 28.20 -5.45 9.03
N ASP A 463 28.38 -5.25 10.33
CA ASP A 463 27.43 -5.71 11.34
C ASP A 463 26.04 -5.13 11.03
N TRP A 464 25.10 -5.96 10.58
CA TRP A 464 23.73 -5.54 10.26
C TRP A 464 23.07 -4.84 11.45
N GLU A 465 23.53 -5.07 12.70
CA GLU A 465 23.07 -4.32 13.87
C GLU A 465 23.43 -2.83 13.79
N HIS A 466 24.58 -2.47 13.23
CA HIS A 466 24.98 -1.08 13.01
C HIS A 466 24.06 -0.40 12.00
N VAL A 467 23.82 -1.06 10.86
CA VAL A 467 22.89 -0.60 9.81
C VAL A 467 21.48 -0.46 10.38
N TYR A 468 21.04 -1.42 11.20
CA TYR A 468 19.75 -1.36 11.87
C TYR A 468 19.64 -0.18 12.85
N LYS A 469 20.66 0.05 13.69
CA LYS A 469 20.71 1.22 14.60
C LYS A 469 20.63 2.54 13.82
N TRP A 470 21.34 2.63 12.70
CA TRP A 470 21.32 3.79 11.80
C TRP A 470 19.94 4.03 11.18
N HIS A 471 19.27 2.96 10.73
CA HIS A 471 17.94 2.99 10.14
C HIS A 471 16.90 3.44 11.18
N PHE A 472 16.94 2.86 12.37
CA PHE A 472 16.02 3.19 13.46
C PHE A 472 16.15 4.65 13.92
N ALA A 473 17.38 5.17 13.99
CA ALA A 473 17.62 6.57 14.33
C ALA A 473 16.92 7.54 13.36
N ARG A 474 16.88 7.22 12.06
CA ARG A 474 16.15 8.00 11.05
C ARG A 474 14.65 7.82 11.12
N CYS A 475 14.19 6.60 11.37
CA CYS A 475 12.76 6.32 11.57
C CYS A 475 12.21 7.14 12.74
N ARG A 476 12.95 7.25 13.85
CA ARG A 476 12.58 8.09 15.00
C ARG A 476 12.31 9.54 14.61
N ASP A 477 13.09 10.12 13.69
CA ASP A 477 12.96 11.52 13.28
C ASP A 477 11.61 11.81 12.56
N TYR A 478 10.91 10.77 12.10
CA TYR A 478 9.58 10.90 11.48
C TYR A 478 8.45 11.05 12.49
N ARG A 479 8.68 10.74 13.78
CA ARG A 479 7.65 10.73 14.84
C ARG A 479 6.81 12.00 14.87
N PRO A 480 7.37 13.23 14.87
CA PRO A 480 6.56 14.44 14.98
C PRO A 480 5.60 14.65 13.80
N TRP A 481 5.99 14.22 12.60
CA TRP A 481 5.15 14.28 11.40
C TRP A 481 4.06 13.21 11.41
N ILE A 482 4.37 11.99 11.85
CA ILE A 482 3.39 10.90 12.03
C ILE A 482 2.34 11.31 13.06
N GLU A 483 2.76 11.83 14.21
CA GLU A 483 1.86 12.29 15.26
C GLU A 483 0.97 13.45 14.79
N HIS A 484 1.51 14.35 13.98
CA HIS A 484 0.72 15.41 13.36
C HIS A 484 -0.38 14.86 12.43
N ASN A 485 -0.05 13.89 11.58
CA ASN A 485 -1.01 13.26 10.68
C ASN A 485 -2.06 12.42 11.40
N ALA A 486 -1.66 11.65 12.42
CA ALA A 486 -2.59 10.88 13.25
C ALA A 486 -3.61 11.80 13.97
N ASN A 487 -3.12 12.92 14.52
CA ASN A 487 -3.99 13.92 15.14
C ASN A 487 -4.92 14.59 14.10
N ALA A 488 -4.41 14.90 12.90
CA ALA A 488 -5.23 15.44 11.82
C ALA A 488 -6.35 14.45 11.40
N ALA A 489 -6.02 13.17 11.25
CA ALA A 489 -7.01 12.13 10.96
C ALA A 489 -8.07 12.03 12.06
N LEU A 490 -7.67 12.05 13.34
CA LEU A 490 -8.60 12.02 14.48
C LEU A 490 -9.56 13.21 14.48
N LEU A 491 -9.15 14.38 14.01
CA LEU A 491 -10.03 15.55 13.91
C LEU A 491 -11.14 15.39 12.89
N THR A 492 -11.03 14.44 11.95
CA THR A 492 -12.10 14.11 10.99
C THR A 492 -13.11 13.13 11.53
N ARG A 493 -12.86 12.50 12.69
CA ARG A 493 -13.73 11.48 13.26
C ARG A 493 -15.11 12.08 13.61
N ASN A 494 -16.18 11.51 13.07
CA ASN A 494 -17.54 11.94 13.40
C ASN A 494 -18.03 11.34 14.73
N ASP A 495 -19.29 11.62 15.10
CA ASP A 495 -19.90 11.12 16.34
C ASP A 495 -20.03 9.58 16.37
N ASP A 496 -20.05 8.92 15.20
CA ASP A 496 -20.09 7.46 15.05
C ASP A 496 -18.70 6.82 15.03
N GLY A 497 -17.63 7.60 15.27
CA GLY A 497 -16.27 7.09 15.23
C GLY A 497 -15.67 6.89 13.82
N LYS A 498 -16.36 7.35 12.77
CA LYS A 498 -15.97 7.16 11.36
C LYS A 498 -15.00 8.26 10.89
N PHE A 499 -13.90 7.87 10.27
CA PHE A 499 -12.86 8.77 9.76
C PHE A 499 -13.19 9.31 8.37
N GLY A 500 -12.77 10.55 8.11
CA GLY A 500 -12.86 11.22 6.80
C GLY A 500 -11.58 11.13 5.97
N THR A 501 -11.67 11.46 4.69
CA THR A 501 -10.51 11.43 3.76
C THR A 501 -9.63 12.69 3.86
N TRP A 502 -10.22 13.87 4.08
CA TRP A 502 -9.51 15.14 4.11
C TRP A 502 -9.12 15.52 5.54
N TRP A 503 -7.96 15.04 5.97
CA TRP A 503 -7.45 15.16 7.34
C TRP A 503 -7.16 16.60 7.78
N GLY A 504 -6.91 17.51 6.83
CA GLY A 504 -6.72 18.94 7.12
C GLY A 504 -7.98 19.66 7.62
N ARG A 505 -9.16 19.02 7.59
CA ARG A 505 -10.44 19.65 7.96
C ARG A 505 -11.11 18.96 9.14
N ARG A 506 -11.30 19.73 10.21
CA ARG A 506 -11.93 19.27 11.46
C ARG A 506 -13.44 19.06 11.29
N TYR A 507 -13.95 18.02 11.92
CA TYR A 507 -15.37 17.69 11.97
C TYR A 507 -16.22 18.88 12.47
N ARG A 508 -17.30 19.21 11.73
CA ARG A 508 -18.27 20.30 12.01
C ARG A 508 -17.69 21.71 12.01
N VAL A 509 -16.45 21.90 11.53
CA VAL A 509 -15.88 23.23 11.34
C VAL A 509 -15.96 23.57 9.86
N LEU A 510 -16.91 24.44 9.51
CA LEU A 510 -17.06 25.02 8.19
C LEU A 510 -16.45 26.43 8.21
N ASP A 511 -15.42 26.67 7.41
CA ASP A 511 -14.83 28.00 7.20
C ASP A 511 -15.09 28.49 5.77
N ASP A 512 -15.06 29.82 5.54
CA ASP A 512 -15.28 30.46 4.24
C ASP A 512 -14.12 30.21 3.24
N ALA A 513 -13.34 29.15 3.43
CA ALA A 513 -12.20 28.82 2.58
C ALA A 513 -12.69 28.52 1.16
N ILE A 514 -12.50 29.49 0.28
CA ILE A 514 -12.61 29.39 -1.17
C ILE A 514 -11.62 28.32 -1.63
N LEU A 515 -12.05 27.06 -1.55
CA LEU A 515 -11.50 25.84 -2.15
C LEU A 515 -9.96 25.83 -2.25
N ASP A 516 -9.27 25.32 -1.22
CA ASP A 516 -7.82 25.07 -1.28
C ASP A 516 -7.52 24.18 -2.50
N GLN A 517 -6.98 24.80 -3.56
CA GLN A 517 -6.74 24.10 -4.82
C GLN A 517 -5.58 23.12 -4.62
N SER A 518 -5.75 21.91 -5.16
CA SER A 518 -4.70 20.89 -5.27
C SER A 518 -4.38 20.68 -6.75
N PRO A 519 -3.67 21.62 -7.42
CA PRO A 519 -3.40 21.51 -8.85
C PRO A 519 -2.56 20.27 -9.14
N LEU A 520 -2.94 19.55 -10.20
CA LEU A 520 -2.15 18.42 -10.68
C LEU A 520 -0.84 18.89 -11.35
N PRO A 521 0.22 18.06 -11.33
CA PRO A 521 1.45 18.36 -12.07
C PRO A 521 1.17 18.61 -13.57
N PRO A 522 1.93 19.49 -14.25
CA PRO A 522 1.73 19.74 -15.68
C PRO A 522 1.81 18.46 -16.51
N GLY A 523 0.75 18.16 -17.27
CA GLY A 523 0.66 16.94 -18.09
C GLY A 523 0.18 15.69 -17.33
N ALA A 524 -0.11 15.79 -16.04
CA ALA A 524 -0.67 14.69 -15.26
C ALA A 524 -2.09 14.37 -15.68
N VAL A 525 -2.39 13.07 -15.75
CA VAL A 525 -3.73 12.53 -15.97
C VAL A 525 -4.09 11.67 -14.78
N ASP A 526 -5.16 12.07 -14.06
CA ASP A 526 -5.62 11.34 -12.88
C ASP A 526 -6.63 10.25 -13.28
N TYR A 527 -6.08 9.12 -13.73
CA TYR A 527 -6.88 7.95 -14.12
C TYR A 527 -7.62 7.33 -12.94
N LYS A 528 -7.02 7.33 -11.74
CA LYS A 528 -7.60 6.65 -10.57
C LYS A 528 -8.84 7.35 -10.02
N ASN A 529 -8.92 8.69 -10.08
CA ASN A 529 -10.11 9.41 -9.61
C ASN A 529 -11.14 9.72 -10.70
N TYR A 530 -10.73 9.83 -11.97
CA TYR A 530 -11.61 10.28 -13.06
C TYR A 530 -11.71 9.31 -14.25
N GLY A 531 -11.00 8.19 -14.24
CA GLY A 531 -10.96 7.23 -15.35
C GLY A 531 -10.58 7.91 -16.67
N ASN A 532 -11.24 7.51 -17.76
CA ASN A 532 -11.02 8.09 -19.10
C ASN A 532 -11.38 9.59 -19.18
N ARG A 533 -12.15 10.14 -18.22
CA ARG A 533 -12.42 11.59 -18.16
C ARG A 533 -11.25 12.38 -17.57
N GLY A 534 -10.24 11.71 -17.03
CA GLY A 534 -9.01 12.36 -16.54
C GLY A 534 -8.29 13.16 -17.64
N GLU A 535 -8.34 12.70 -18.90
CA GLU A 535 -7.74 13.42 -20.04
C GLU A 535 -8.48 14.73 -20.38
N GLU A 536 -9.80 14.78 -20.14
CA GLU A 536 -10.61 15.99 -20.32
C GLU A 536 -10.44 16.96 -19.14
N TRP A 537 -10.41 16.44 -17.91
CA TRP A 537 -10.27 17.22 -16.68
C TRP A 537 -8.87 17.83 -16.50
N SER A 538 -7.81 17.10 -16.88
CA SER A 538 -6.43 17.61 -16.86
C SER A 538 -6.23 18.84 -17.75
N ARG A 539 -6.99 18.94 -18.86
CA ARG A 539 -7.00 20.12 -19.75
C ARG A 539 -7.69 21.33 -19.11
N GLU A 540 -8.73 21.11 -18.32
CA GLU A 540 -9.43 22.20 -17.60
C GLU A 540 -8.58 22.76 -16.45
N GLN A 541 -7.85 21.92 -15.71
CA GLN A 541 -6.94 22.37 -14.65
C GLN A 541 -5.66 23.02 -15.17
N THR A 542 -5.06 22.52 -16.27
CA THR A 542 -3.95 23.23 -16.93
C THR A 542 -4.39 24.56 -17.55
N GLY A 543 -5.67 24.69 -17.93
CA GLY A 543 -6.28 25.96 -18.36
C GLY A 543 -6.39 27.00 -17.24
N ALA A 544 -6.61 26.57 -15.99
CA ALA A 544 -6.70 27.46 -14.82
C ALA A 544 -5.35 28.15 -14.49
N LEU A 545 -4.22 27.56 -14.90
CA LEU A 545 -2.89 28.17 -14.79
C LEU A 545 -2.57 29.21 -15.89
N ARG A 546 -3.46 29.40 -16.89
CA ARG A 546 -3.31 30.42 -17.96
C ARG A 546 -4.16 31.68 -17.76
N GLY A 547 -4.66 31.91 -16.55
CA GLY A 547 -5.51 33.06 -16.20
C GLY A 547 -4.85 34.17 -15.39
N ARG A 548 -3.63 34.62 -15.73
CA ARG A 548 -3.13 35.94 -15.26
C ARG A 548 -3.13 36.92 -16.43
N PRO A 549 -4.13 37.80 -16.58
CA PRO A 549 -4.02 38.93 -17.49
C PRO A 549 -3.05 39.94 -16.87
N SER A 550 -1.97 40.21 -17.60
CA SER A 550 -1.13 41.38 -17.37
C SER A 550 -2.01 42.63 -17.48
N TRP A 551 -2.08 43.41 -16.40
CA TRP A 551 -2.74 44.69 -16.39
C TRP A 551 -1.96 45.65 -17.29
N THR A 552 -2.47 45.87 -18.51
CA THR A 552 -2.20 47.09 -19.26
C THR A 552 -3.52 47.70 -19.67
N ALA A 553 -3.67 48.97 -19.34
CA ALA A 553 -4.88 49.76 -19.46
C ALA A 553 -5.10 50.28 -20.89
N SER A 554 -6.34 50.71 -21.12
CA SER A 554 -6.92 51.32 -22.35
C SER A 554 -7.34 50.30 -23.41
N SER A 555 -8.53 50.33 -24.02
CA SER A 555 -9.51 51.40 -24.21
C SER A 555 -10.89 50.79 -24.54
N ALA A 556 -11.94 51.58 -24.32
CA ALA A 556 -13.35 51.26 -24.45
C ALA A 556 -13.84 50.90 -25.87
N GLU A 557 -14.91 50.09 -25.98
CA GLU A 557 -16.19 50.45 -26.66
C GLU A 557 -17.18 49.27 -26.81
N LYS A 558 -18.37 49.44 -26.20
CA LYS A 558 -19.77 49.23 -26.71
C LYS A 558 -20.11 48.03 -27.64
N VAL A 559 -21.05 47.11 -27.36
CA VAL A 559 -22.53 47.14 -27.11
C VAL A 559 -23.30 46.50 -28.30
N GLU A 560 -24.41 45.79 -27.95
CA GLU A 560 -25.54 45.23 -28.75
C GLU A 560 -25.38 43.78 -29.30
N SER A 561 -26.18 42.76 -28.92
CA SER A 561 -27.65 42.56 -28.81
C SER A 561 -28.34 42.24 -30.16
N SER A 562 -28.74 40.98 -30.38
CA SER A 562 -30.16 40.56 -30.49
C SER A 562 -30.38 39.24 -31.26
N ASP A 563 -30.98 38.28 -30.56
CA ASP A 563 -32.18 37.49 -30.92
C ASP A 563 -32.31 36.54 -32.15
N GLN A 564 -32.63 35.29 -31.77
CA GLN A 564 -33.80 34.48 -32.17
C GLN A 564 -33.76 33.41 -33.30
N ARG A 565 -34.09 32.19 -32.83
CA ARG A 565 -35.01 31.15 -33.37
C ARG A 565 -34.45 29.93 -34.16
N ARG A 566 -34.32 28.84 -33.38
CA ARG A 566 -35.13 27.58 -33.41
C ARG A 566 -35.19 26.77 -34.72
N GLY A 567 -34.53 25.61 -34.70
CA GLY A 567 -34.80 24.45 -35.55
C GLY A 567 -34.34 23.18 -34.84
N SER A 568 -35.28 22.50 -34.18
CA SER A 568 -35.10 21.28 -33.40
C SER A 568 -34.68 20.09 -34.25
N ARG A 569 -33.61 19.40 -33.86
CA ARG A 569 -33.38 17.99 -34.20
C ARG A 569 -32.83 17.28 -32.98
N GLU A 570 -33.66 16.40 -32.44
CA GLU A 570 -33.49 15.69 -31.17
C GLU A 570 -32.22 14.84 -31.19
N THR A 571 -31.32 15.12 -30.25
CA THR A 571 -30.25 14.20 -29.86
C THR A 571 -30.34 14.09 -28.34
N TRP A 572 -30.63 12.89 -27.85
CA TRP A 572 -30.87 12.57 -26.46
C TRP A 572 -29.60 12.77 -25.62
N ILE A 573 -29.44 13.97 -25.05
CA ILE A 573 -28.43 14.27 -24.04
C ILE A 573 -29.00 13.80 -22.69
N TRP A 574 -28.23 12.99 -21.97
CA TRP A 574 -28.47 12.64 -20.57
C TRP A 574 -28.38 13.90 -19.68
N THR A 575 -29.46 14.68 -19.60
CA THR A 575 -29.70 15.61 -18.50
C THR A 575 -30.76 15.00 -17.58
N ASN A 576 -30.36 14.02 -16.79
CA ASN A 576 -31.06 13.65 -15.57
C ASN A 576 -30.03 13.62 -14.44
N ARG A 577 -29.64 14.82 -13.97
CA ARG A 577 -29.33 14.97 -12.55
C ARG A 577 -30.65 14.72 -11.81
N PRO A 578 -30.75 13.74 -10.91
CA PRO A 578 -31.71 13.90 -9.84
C PRO A 578 -31.32 15.21 -9.15
N ALA A 579 -32.28 16.09 -8.94
CA ALA A 579 -32.11 17.15 -7.96
C ALA A 579 -31.79 16.44 -6.64
N LEU A 580 -30.49 16.36 -6.31
CA LEU A 580 -30.03 16.07 -4.95
C LEU A 580 -30.77 17.07 -4.09
N ALA A 581 -31.69 16.57 -3.28
CA ALA A 581 -32.12 17.31 -2.11
C ALA A 581 -30.82 17.74 -1.42
N GLU A 582 -30.55 19.04 -1.39
CA GLU A 582 -29.44 19.63 -0.66
C GLU A 582 -29.66 19.33 0.83
N VAL A 583 -29.31 18.13 1.26
CA VAL A 583 -28.73 17.98 2.58
C VAL A 583 -27.44 18.77 2.46
N ARG A 584 -27.45 20.03 2.93
CA ARG A 584 -26.21 20.76 3.18
C ARG A 584 -25.36 19.85 4.04
N SER A 585 -24.40 19.18 3.42
CA SER A 585 -23.39 18.41 4.12
C SER A 585 -22.79 19.35 5.16
N MET A 586 -23.01 19.03 6.44
CA MET A 586 -22.58 19.88 7.56
C MET A 586 -21.06 19.78 7.77
N ASP A 587 -20.37 18.92 7.02
CA ASP A 587 -18.96 18.58 7.21
C ASP A 587 -18.23 18.27 5.88
N TYR A 588 -17.00 18.76 5.72
CA TYR A 588 -16.23 18.57 4.49
C TYR A 588 -15.98 17.10 4.11
N ASN A 589 -15.92 16.20 5.09
CA ASN A 589 -15.65 14.78 4.88
C ASN A 589 -16.91 13.97 4.55
N ASP A 590 -18.09 14.58 4.51
CA ASP A 590 -19.32 13.96 3.99
C ASP A 590 -19.57 14.27 2.50
N ARG A 591 -18.66 15.01 1.85
CA ARG A 591 -18.72 15.28 0.41
C ARG A 591 -18.30 14.06 -0.40
N GLY A 592 -18.74 14.00 -1.66
CA GLY A 592 -18.38 12.92 -2.58
C GLY A 592 -18.89 11.57 -2.08
N ARG A 593 -17.98 10.61 -1.89
CA ARG A 593 -18.29 9.30 -1.31
C ARG A 593 -18.50 9.34 0.22
N GLY A 594 -18.15 10.44 0.88
CA GLY A 594 -18.24 10.58 2.32
C GLY A 594 -17.23 9.73 3.07
N ARG A 595 -17.57 9.38 4.32
CA ARG A 595 -16.80 8.47 5.17
C ARG A 595 -17.09 7.02 4.77
N THR A 596 -16.07 6.30 4.34
CA THR A 596 -16.17 4.93 3.83
C THR A 596 -15.27 3.99 4.63
N VAL A 597 -15.32 2.70 4.31
CA VAL A 597 -14.41 1.72 4.92
C VAL A 597 -12.95 2.01 4.54
N GLU A 598 -12.69 2.56 3.35
CA GLU A 598 -11.36 2.98 2.90
C GLU A 598 -10.82 4.15 3.74
N THR A 599 -11.63 5.17 4.03
CA THR A 599 -11.20 6.27 4.90
C THR A 599 -11.02 5.82 6.35
N GLN A 600 -11.87 4.90 6.82
CA GLN A 600 -11.71 4.25 8.13
C GLN A 600 -10.38 3.50 8.22
N SER A 601 -10.04 2.75 7.18
CA SER A 601 -8.79 2.02 7.05
C SER A 601 -7.57 2.95 7.05
N GLY A 602 -7.68 4.12 6.41
CA GLY A 602 -6.67 5.18 6.51
C GLY A 602 -6.44 5.67 7.93
N GLY A 603 -7.52 5.85 8.71
CA GLY A 603 -7.46 6.20 10.14
C GLY A 603 -6.75 5.13 10.97
N ILE A 604 -7.06 3.84 10.75
CA ILE A 604 -6.38 2.72 11.41
C ILE A 604 -4.89 2.70 11.08
N ALA A 605 -4.53 2.84 9.81
CA ALA A 605 -3.13 2.76 9.37
C ALA A 605 -2.25 3.85 10.02
N VAL A 606 -2.71 5.10 10.07
CA VAL A 606 -1.95 6.20 10.68
C VAL A 606 -1.90 6.11 12.21
N LEU A 607 -2.98 5.63 12.86
CA LEU A 607 -2.99 5.38 14.30
C LEU A 607 -2.10 4.21 14.70
N ARG A 608 -2.08 3.14 13.89
CA ARG A 608 -1.13 2.02 14.02
C ARG A 608 0.31 2.51 13.90
N ALA A 609 0.60 3.36 12.91
CA ALA A 609 1.91 3.98 12.76
C ALA A 609 2.30 4.75 14.01
N LEU A 610 1.44 5.64 14.52
CA LEU A 610 1.72 6.38 15.74
C LEU A 610 1.93 5.43 16.94
N TYR A 611 1.07 4.42 17.10
CA TYR A 611 1.17 3.46 18.18
C TYR A 611 2.51 2.72 18.20
N GLN A 612 3.00 2.29 17.03
CA GLN A 612 4.32 1.65 16.88
C GLN A 612 5.46 2.56 17.34
N TRP A 613 5.45 3.84 16.93
CA TRP A 613 6.46 4.81 17.35
C TRP A 613 6.44 5.11 18.85
N LYS A 614 5.24 5.16 19.45
CA LYS A 614 5.06 5.46 20.87
C LYS A 614 5.39 4.29 21.80
N THR A 615 5.26 3.06 21.31
CA THR A 615 5.51 1.84 22.11
C THR A 615 6.92 1.30 21.97
N THR A 616 7.61 1.67 20.89
CA THR A 616 8.99 1.25 20.66
C THR A 616 9.94 2.27 21.26
N ALA A 617 10.61 1.93 22.37
CA ALA A 617 11.49 2.84 23.12
C ALA A 617 12.59 3.50 22.25
N SER A 618 13.05 2.84 21.19
CA SER A 618 14.06 3.39 20.28
C SER A 618 13.50 4.27 19.16
N LEU A 619 12.18 4.26 18.95
CA LEU A 619 11.43 5.16 18.06
C LEU A 619 10.74 6.32 18.82
N SER A 620 10.63 6.19 20.14
CA SER A 620 10.13 7.23 21.05
C SER A 620 11.17 8.32 21.28
#